data_AF-A0A521AUE7-F1
#
_entry.id   AF-A0A521AUE7-F1
#
_cell.length_a   1.000
_cell.length_b   1.000
_cell.length_c   1.000
_cell.angle_alpha   90.00
_cell.angle_beta   90.00
_cell.angle_gamma   90.00
#
_symmetry.space_group_name_H-M   'P 1'
#
loop_
_entity.id
_entity.type
_entity.pdbx_description
1 polymer ?
#
loop_
_entity_poly.entity_id
_entity_poly.type
_entity_poly.pdbx_seq_one_letter_code
_entity_poly.pdbx_strand_id
1 'polypeptide(L)'
;MHDPCKGHRLRAMPVAVTAAMLTISALPALAANFTPPQGCKLELTIQNRSCTVAQHYRCSSDAAGDQWVTYFTPEGQTYQSRIDRETRWMESTNMRDGIVDVLEEDAKDHASFSTLLETGKDDFDFWTRSNTGERLHHVGEDRLTGEKVEIDGVPLEVTQFQLTTYSETGDVLIRREGQQFVSRAQGRFYGGVETSEDWTGARESTNDSPVKFSFPGQPGFGETKPQYDCDLQMVHGNESGILGQLLKEARS
;
A
#
# COMPACT_ATOMS: atom_id res chain seq x y z
N MET A 1 -41.79 -27.49 -80.98
CA MET A 1 -42.19 -28.36 -79.86
C MET A 1 -41.43 -27.85 -78.64
N HIS A 2 -42.18 -27.37 -77.64
CA HIS A 2 -41.76 -26.69 -76.39
C HIS A 2 -41.29 -25.22 -76.48
N ASP A 3 -42.17 -24.36 -75.97
CA ASP A 3 -42.01 -22.96 -75.56
C ASP A 3 -42.87 -22.79 -74.26
N PRO A 4 -42.80 -21.70 -73.46
CA PRO A 4 -42.34 -21.74 -72.06
C PRO A 4 -43.34 -21.13 -71.04
N CYS A 5 -42.86 -20.89 -69.81
CA CYS A 5 -43.37 -19.96 -68.78
C CYS A 5 -44.65 -20.28 -67.98
N LYS A 6 -44.54 -20.37 -66.64
CA LYS A 6 -45.06 -19.35 -65.67
C LYS A 6 -44.90 -19.82 -64.22
N GLY A 7 -44.56 -18.86 -63.35
CA GLY A 7 -44.28 -19.08 -61.94
C GLY A 7 -45.51 -19.28 -61.04
N HIS A 8 -45.22 -19.49 -59.76
CA HIS A 8 -46.16 -19.34 -58.66
C HIS A 8 -45.50 -18.59 -57.50
N ARG A 9 -46.20 -17.54 -57.05
CA ARG A 9 -45.92 -16.78 -55.85
C ARG A 9 -46.33 -17.62 -54.62
N LEU A 10 -45.53 -17.63 -53.56
CA LEU A 10 -46.01 -17.98 -52.22
C LEU A 10 -45.71 -16.86 -51.22
N ARG A 11 -46.74 -16.61 -50.41
CA ARG A 11 -46.90 -15.54 -49.41
C ARG A 11 -46.04 -15.79 -48.17
N ALA A 12 -45.74 -14.68 -47.50
CA ALA A 12 -45.01 -14.54 -46.26
C ALA A 12 -45.67 -15.22 -45.04
N MET A 13 -44.83 -15.61 -44.08
CA MET A 13 -45.18 -15.69 -42.64
C MET A 13 -44.11 -14.91 -41.85
N PRO A 14 -44.47 -13.91 -41.02
CA PRO A 14 -43.53 -13.29 -40.12
C PRO A 14 -43.37 -14.15 -38.87
N VAL A 15 -42.14 -14.60 -38.60
CA VAL A 15 -41.76 -15.21 -37.31
C VAL A 15 -41.59 -14.06 -36.32
N ALA A 16 -42.55 -13.91 -35.39
CA ALA A 16 -42.43 -13.01 -34.26
C ALA A 16 -41.43 -13.62 -33.26
N VAL A 17 -40.22 -13.06 -33.20
CA VAL A 17 -39.22 -13.38 -32.18
C VAL A 17 -39.50 -12.49 -30.97
N THR A 18 -40.12 -13.04 -29.94
CA THR A 18 -40.30 -12.38 -28.64
C THR A 18 -38.95 -12.38 -27.91
N ALA A 19 -38.25 -11.26 -27.92
CA ALA A 19 -37.03 -11.05 -27.16
C ALA A 19 -37.38 -10.89 -25.66
N ALA A 20 -37.23 -11.95 -24.88
CA ALA A 20 -37.26 -11.88 -23.43
C ALA A 20 -35.93 -11.25 -22.95
N MET A 21 -35.95 -9.95 -22.65
CA MET A 21 -34.85 -9.27 -21.96
C MET A 21 -34.71 -9.84 -20.55
N LEU A 22 -33.68 -10.66 -20.35
CA LEU A 22 -33.21 -11.05 -19.04
C LEU A 22 -32.52 -9.82 -18.42
N THR A 23 -33.26 -9.08 -17.58
CA THR A 23 -32.65 -8.05 -16.74
C THR A 23 -31.81 -8.74 -15.68
N ILE A 24 -30.50 -8.84 -15.93
CA ILE A 24 -29.52 -9.18 -14.91
C ILE A 24 -29.51 -8.00 -13.94
N SER A 25 -30.21 -8.13 -12.82
CA SER A 25 -30.06 -7.23 -11.68
C SER A 25 -28.64 -7.43 -11.15
N ALA A 26 -27.72 -6.54 -11.52
CA ALA A 26 -26.44 -6.45 -10.85
C ALA A 26 -26.74 -6.08 -9.39
N LEU A 27 -26.65 -7.07 -8.49
CA LEU A 27 -26.62 -6.80 -7.06
C LEU A 27 -25.43 -5.86 -6.83
N PRO A 28 -25.60 -4.75 -6.10
CA PRO A 28 -24.46 -3.92 -5.73
C PRO A 28 -23.48 -4.82 -4.99
N ALA A 29 -22.25 -4.92 -5.50
CA ALA A 29 -21.17 -5.52 -4.75
C ALA A 29 -21.08 -4.76 -3.43
N LEU A 30 -21.45 -5.41 -2.32
CA LEU A 30 -21.21 -4.85 -0.99
C LEU A 30 -19.71 -4.56 -0.92
N ALA A 31 -19.35 -3.30 -0.72
CA ALA A 31 -17.99 -2.94 -0.37
C ALA A 31 -17.61 -3.80 0.84
N ALA A 32 -16.61 -4.68 0.67
CA ALA A 32 -16.15 -5.50 1.77
C ALA A 32 -15.48 -4.55 2.77
N ASN A 33 -16.04 -4.46 3.97
CA ASN A 33 -15.39 -3.75 5.05
C ASN A 33 -14.35 -4.68 5.67
N PHE A 34 -13.12 -4.18 5.78
CA PHE A 34 -12.05 -4.86 6.46
C PHE A 34 -12.44 -5.14 7.92
N THR A 35 -12.30 -6.39 8.32
CA THR A 35 -12.36 -6.80 9.72
C THR A 35 -10.96 -7.24 10.12
N PRO A 36 -10.33 -6.59 11.10
CA PRO A 36 -9.01 -6.98 11.54
C PRO A 36 -9.05 -8.39 12.19
N PRO A 37 -7.88 -9.05 12.35
CA PRO A 37 -7.82 -10.36 12.98
C PRO A 37 -8.48 -10.40 14.37
N GLN A 38 -8.87 -11.60 14.81
CA GLN A 38 -9.46 -11.77 16.14
C GLN A 38 -8.52 -11.22 17.23
N GLY A 39 -9.08 -10.43 18.15
CA GLY A 39 -8.31 -9.78 19.22
C GLY A 39 -7.71 -8.42 18.82
N CYS A 40 -7.92 -8.01 17.57
CA CYS A 40 -7.52 -6.70 17.05
C CYS A 40 -8.71 -5.76 16.86
N LYS A 41 -8.44 -4.46 16.96
CA LYS A 41 -9.42 -3.38 16.80
C LYS A 41 -8.94 -2.41 15.74
N LEU A 42 -9.77 -2.20 14.72
CA LEU A 42 -9.54 -1.19 13.69
C LEU A 42 -9.68 0.21 14.32
N GLU A 43 -8.72 1.07 14.03
CA GLU A 43 -8.65 2.42 14.60
C GLU A 43 -8.78 3.50 13.54
N LEU A 44 -8.31 3.24 12.32
CA LEU A 44 -8.25 4.24 11.27
C LEU A 44 -8.19 3.58 9.88
N THR A 45 -8.92 4.16 8.93
CA THR A 45 -8.79 3.86 7.51
C THR A 45 -8.28 5.10 6.79
N ILE A 46 -7.28 4.94 5.93
CA ILE A 46 -6.70 6.04 5.16
C ILE A 46 -6.75 5.72 3.69
N GLN A 47 -7.44 6.56 2.92
CA GLN A 47 -7.31 6.57 1.47
C GLN A 47 -6.07 7.38 1.12
N ASN A 48 -5.12 6.76 0.42
CA ASN A 48 -3.90 7.42 -0.01
C ASN A 48 -3.98 7.72 -1.51
N ARG A 49 -3.05 8.55 -1.97
CA ARG A 49 -2.62 8.57 -3.36
C ARG A 49 -1.96 7.23 -3.75
N SER A 50 -1.57 7.10 -5.02
CA SER A 50 -1.08 5.86 -5.62
C SER A 50 -2.07 4.68 -5.54
N CYS A 51 -3.38 4.93 -5.57
CA CYS A 51 -4.39 3.87 -5.56
C CYS A 51 -4.20 2.83 -4.45
N THR A 52 -3.89 3.30 -3.25
CA THR A 52 -3.85 2.43 -2.06
C THR A 52 -4.83 2.90 -0.99
N VAL A 53 -5.33 1.95 -0.20
CA VAL A 53 -6.04 2.23 1.05
C VAL A 53 -5.41 1.42 2.18
N ALA A 54 -5.19 2.08 3.32
CA ALA A 54 -4.53 1.52 4.48
C ALA A 54 -5.52 1.33 5.65
N GLN A 55 -5.48 0.16 6.27
CA GLN A 55 -6.25 -0.19 7.45
C GLN A 55 -5.32 -0.26 8.65
N HIS A 56 -5.44 0.69 9.58
CA HIS A 56 -4.61 0.78 10.78
C HIS A 56 -5.36 0.24 12.00
N TYR A 57 -4.75 -0.71 12.69
CA TYR A 57 -5.39 -1.40 13.82
C TYR A 57 -4.37 -1.77 14.88
N ARG A 58 -4.86 -2.14 16.06
CA ARG A 58 -4.03 -2.63 17.18
C ARG A 58 -4.58 -3.94 17.70
N CYS A 59 -3.69 -4.81 18.16
CA CYS A 59 -4.06 -6.09 18.75
C CYS A 59 -3.77 -6.12 20.24
N SER A 60 -4.71 -6.68 21.01
CA SER A 60 -4.61 -6.76 22.47
C SER A 60 -3.52 -7.71 22.98
N SER A 61 -3.04 -8.61 22.11
CA SER A 61 -1.96 -9.55 22.39
C SER A 61 -0.56 -8.94 22.23
N ASP A 62 -0.44 -7.79 21.58
CA ASP A 62 0.85 -7.22 21.20
C ASP A 62 1.44 -6.37 22.32
N ALA A 63 2.72 -6.02 22.18
CA ALA A 63 3.36 -5.09 23.10
C ALA A 63 2.67 -3.73 23.09
N ALA A 64 2.68 -3.04 24.23
CA ALA A 64 2.03 -1.74 24.35
C ALA A 64 2.68 -0.72 23.40
N GLY A 65 1.86 -0.15 22.52
CA GLY A 65 2.28 0.82 21.52
C GLY A 65 2.44 0.23 20.12
N ASP A 66 2.46 -1.10 19.98
CA ASP A 66 2.47 -1.76 18.68
C ASP A 66 1.22 -1.39 17.86
N GLN A 67 1.43 -1.23 16.56
CA GLN A 67 0.41 -0.87 15.60
C GLN A 67 0.61 -1.69 14.33
N TRP A 68 -0.50 -2.12 13.76
CA TRP A 68 -0.51 -2.77 12.46
C TRP A 68 -1.09 -1.85 11.40
N VAL A 69 -0.63 -2.06 10.18
CA VAL A 69 -1.26 -1.55 8.97
C VAL A 69 -1.41 -2.68 7.97
N THR A 70 -2.53 -2.69 7.25
CA THR A 70 -2.72 -3.53 6.06
C THR A 70 -3.10 -2.66 4.88
N TYR A 71 -2.36 -2.81 3.77
CA TYR A 71 -2.57 -2.07 2.53
C TYR A 71 -3.34 -2.90 1.52
N PHE A 72 -4.25 -2.22 0.82
CA PHE A 72 -5.04 -2.76 -0.27
C PHE A 72 -4.82 -1.95 -1.55
N THR A 73 -4.77 -2.67 -2.67
CA THR A 73 -4.87 -2.13 -4.04
C THR A 73 -6.19 -2.61 -4.66
N PRO A 74 -6.52 -2.26 -5.92
CA PRO A 74 -7.71 -2.81 -6.58
C PRO A 74 -7.72 -4.35 -6.66
N GLU A 75 -6.53 -4.98 -6.65
CA GLU A 75 -6.36 -6.43 -6.67
C GLU A 75 -6.58 -7.09 -5.30
N GLY A 76 -6.74 -6.30 -4.23
CA GLY A 76 -6.95 -6.77 -2.86
C GLY A 76 -5.78 -6.46 -1.94
N GLN A 77 -5.65 -7.25 -0.87
CA GLN A 77 -4.60 -7.05 0.14
C GLN A 77 -3.22 -7.33 -0.46
N THR A 78 -2.29 -6.41 -0.28
CA THR A 78 -0.93 -6.52 -0.86
C THR A 78 0.15 -6.62 0.21
N TYR A 79 0.01 -5.86 1.28
CA TYR A 79 1.06 -5.73 2.28
C TYR A 79 0.49 -5.59 3.69
N GLN A 80 1.20 -6.11 4.68
CA GLN A 80 0.90 -5.93 6.09
C GLN A 80 2.18 -5.60 6.83
N SER A 81 2.13 -4.69 7.80
CA SER A 81 3.30 -4.34 8.61
C SER A 81 2.90 -4.05 10.04
N ARG A 82 3.79 -4.41 10.97
CA ARG A 82 3.75 -4.04 12.37
C ARG A 82 4.90 -3.09 12.69
N ILE A 83 4.55 -2.01 13.37
CA ILE A 83 5.52 -1.11 14.00
C ILE A 83 5.33 -1.10 15.51
N ASP A 84 6.37 -0.79 16.25
CA ASP A 84 6.27 -0.56 17.70
C ASP A 84 6.05 0.92 18.03
N ARG A 85 6.11 1.27 19.32
CA ARG A 85 5.96 2.66 19.80
C ARG A 85 7.03 3.63 19.31
N GLU A 86 8.22 3.12 18.96
CA GLU A 86 9.32 3.90 18.38
C GLU A 86 9.25 3.92 16.85
N THR A 87 8.16 3.42 16.28
CA THR A 87 7.92 3.30 14.83
C THR A 87 8.91 2.40 14.10
N ARG A 88 9.60 1.53 14.82
CA ARG A 88 10.54 0.55 14.25
C ARG A 88 9.77 -0.49 13.45
N TRP A 89 10.30 -0.90 12.30
CA TRP A 89 9.67 -1.86 11.39
C TRP A 89 9.80 -3.28 11.92
N MET A 90 9.05 -3.61 12.98
CA MET A 90 9.14 -4.90 13.67
C MET A 90 8.87 -6.07 12.74
N GLU A 91 7.89 -5.92 11.85
CA GLU A 91 7.46 -6.98 10.95
C GLU A 91 6.82 -6.41 9.68
N SER A 92 7.02 -7.13 8.59
CA SER A 92 6.68 -6.72 7.24
C SER A 92 6.35 -7.96 6.43
N THR A 93 5.14 -8.08 5.92
CA THR A 93 4.66 -9.26 5.20
C THR A 93 4.11 -8.88 3.83
N ASN A 94 4.71 -9.44 2.79
CA ASN A 94 4.14 -9.41 1.45
C ASN A 94 3.07 -10.50 1.34
N MET A 95 1.83 -10.07 1.13
CA MET A 95 0.67 -10.96 1.15
C MET A 95 0.53 -11.77 -0.14
N ARG A 96 1.29 -11.45 -1.19
CA ARG A 96 1.26 -12.13 -2.49
C ARG A 96 2.17 -13.37 -2.52
N ASP A 97 3.36 -13.27 -1.96
CA ASP A 97 4.36 -14.35 -1.97
C ASP A 97 4.63 -14.94 -0.57
N GLY A 98 4.12 -14.33 0.50
CA GLY A 98 4.26 -14.81 1.87
C GLY A 98 5.64 -14.56 2.47
N ILE A 99 6.44 -13.70 1.86
CA ILE A 99 7.73 -13.30 2.42
C ILE A 99 7.48 -12.38 3.63
N VAL A 100 8.14 -12.71 4.73
CA VAL A 100 8.04 -11.99 6.00
C VAL A 100 9.43 -11.52 6.38
N ASP A 101 9.59 -10.21 6.52
CA ASP A 101 10.78 -9.55 7.04
C ASP A 101 10.55 -9.11 8.48
N VAL A 102 11.50 -9.39 9.35
CA VAL A 102 11.48 -8.97 10.76
C VAL A 102 12.71 -8.14 11.09
N LEU A 103 12.55 -7.19 12.00
CA LEU A 103 13.67 -6.43 12.56
C LEU A 103 14.58 -7.37 13.36
N GLU A 104 15.89 -7.33 13.09
CA GLU A 104 16.85 -8.01 13.96
C GLU A 104 16.99 -7.27 15.30
N GLU A 105 17.02 -8.01 16.41
CA GLU A 105 17.10 -7.42 17.75
C GLU A 105 18.37 -6.58 17.94
N ASP A 106 19.50 -7.10 17.46
CA ASP A 106 20.79 -6.43 17.48
C ASP A 106 20.91 -5.48 16.28
N ALA A 107 21.05 -4.18 16.57
CA ALA A 107 21.37 -3.15 15.58
C ALA A 107 22.44 -2.22 16.15
N LYS A 108 23.16 -1.54 15.26
CA LYS A 108 24.05 -0.47 15.67
C LYS A 108 23.24 0.74 16.13
N ASP A 109 22.16 1.05 15.41
CA ASP A 109 21.19 2.05 15.82
C ASP A 109 19.80 1.73 15.26
N HIS A 110 18.82 1.59 16.15
CA HIS A 110 17.42 1.39 15.75
C HIS A 110 16.78 2.75 15.53
N ALA A 111 15.90 2.86 14.52
CA ALA A 111 15.09 4.06 14.35
C ALA A 111 14.35 4.43 15.66
N SER A 112 14.31 5.72 15.98
CA SER A 112 13.75 6.27 17.21
C SER A 112 12.82 7.45 16.94
N PHE A 113 11.51 7.15 16.98
CA PHE A 113 10.49 8.19 16.91
C PHE A 113 10.61 9.23 18.02
N SER A 114 10.95 8.80 19.24
CA SER A 114 11.13 9.74 20.35
C SER A 114 12.30 10.70 20.11
N THR A 115 13.44 10.21 19.61
CA THR A 115 14.59 11.04 19.23
C THR A 115 14.22 12.02 18.11
N LEU A 116 13.53 11.58 17.07
CA LEU A 116 13.04 12.45 16.00
C LEU A 116 12.15 13.57 16.55
N LEU A 117 11.20 13.21 17.41
CA LEU A 117 10.22 14.15 17.96
C LEU A 117 10.83 15.18 18.92
N GLU A 118 11.90 14.80 19.64
CA GLU A 118 12.61 15.65 20.60
C GLU A 118 13.62 16.57 19.91
N THR A 119 14.43 16.01 19.01
CA THR A 119 15.61 16.71 18.45
C THR A 119 15.35 17.27 17.05
N GLY A 120 14.31 16.80 16.37
CA GLY A 120 14.03 17.13 14.97
C GLY A 120 14.76 16.25 13.97
N LYS A 121 15.57 15.28 14.40
CA LYS A 121 16.30 14.35 13.54
C LYS A 121 16.49 13.00 14.20
N ASP A 122 16.48 11.95 13.41
CA ASP A 122 16.85 10.59 13.81
C ASP A 122 17.79 10.02 12.75
N ASP A 123 18.84 9.32 13.18
CA ASP A 123 19.72 8.53 12.33
C ASP A 123 19.45 7.07 12.66
N PHE A 124 19.60 6.16 11.69
CA PHE A 124 19.39 4.74 11.94
C PHE A 124 20.33 3.86 11.11
N ASP A 125 20.67 2.70 11.66
CA ASP A 125 21.61 1.71 11.14
C ASP A 125 21.24 0.32 11.71
N PHE A 126 20.29 -0.35 11.04
CA PHE A 126 19.67 -1.58 11.52
C PHE A 126 19.56 -2.65 10.43
N TRP A 127 19.29 -3.87 10.86
CA TRP A 127 19.16 -5.03 9.98
C TRP A 127 17.74 -5.59 10.03
N THR A 128 17.27 -6.08 8.89
CA THR A 128 16.10 -6.95 8.83
C THR A 128 16.50 -8.32 8.31
N ARG A 129 15.69 -9.32 8.63
CA ARG A 129 15.85 -10.68 8.13
C ARG A 129 14.52 -11.23 7.64
N SER A 130 14.55 -11.81 6.45
CA SER A 130 13.39 -12.48 5.88
C SER A 130 13.24 -13.92 6.40
N ASN A 131 12.05 -14.48 6.27
CA ASN A 131 11.78 -15.90 6.51
C ASN A 131 12.46 -16.84 5.50
N THR A 132 13.07 -16.32 4.44
CA THR A 132 13.93 -17.07 3.51
C THR A 132 15.41 -17.03 3.93
N GLY A 133 15.75 -16.24 4.95
CA GLY A 133 17.10 -16.10 5.51
C GLY A 133 17.89 -14.92 4.96
N GLU A 134 17.36 -14.21 3.96
CA GLU A 134 17.95 -12.98 3.43
C GLU A 134 18.06 -11.93 4.53
N ARG A 135 19.14 -11.17 4.51
CA ARG A 135 19.36 -10.04 5.42
C ARG A 135 19.59 -8.78 4.63
N LEU A 136 18.96 -7.70 5.09
CA LEU A 136 19.08 -6.39 4.49
C LEU A 136 19.56 -5.40 5.56
N HIS A 137 20.54 -4.59 5.19
CA HIS A 137 21.09 -3.55 6.04
C HIS A 137 20.51 -2.20 5.65
N HIS A 138 19.90 -1.51 6.58
CA HIS A 138 19.24 -0.22 6.35
C HIS A 138 20.00 0.88 7.08
N VAL A 139 20.46 1.87 6.33
CA VAL A 139 21.16 3.04 6.87
C VAL A 139 20.52 4.30 6.34
N GLY A 140 20.24 5.25 7.21
CA GLY A 140 19.55 6.46 6.80
C GLY A 140 19.27 7.45 7.92
N GLU A 141 18.43 8.42 7.59
CA GLU A 141 17.99 9.46 8.50
C GLU A 141 16.55 9.89 8.22
N ASP A 142 15.88 10.34 9.27
CA ASP A 142 14.65 11.13 9.23
C ASP A 142 14.89 12.51 9.83
N ARG A 143 14.23 13.54 9.30
CA ARG A 143 14.33 14.92 9.81
C ARG A 143 13.00 15.64 9.71
N LEU A 144 12.56 16.27 10.78
CA LEU A 144 11.44 17.21 10.76
C LEU A 144 11.85 18.49 10.03
N THR A 145 11.03 18.94 9.07
CA THR A 145 11.29 20.20 8.34
C THR A 145 10.86 21.43 9.14
N GLY A 146 10.06 21.22 10.19
CA GLY A 146 9.37 22.27 10.95
C GLY A 146 8.05 22.72 10.32
N GLU A 147 7.74 22.27 9.10
CA GLU A 147 6.46 22.53 8.44
C GLU A 147 5.34 21.66 9.03
N LYS A 148 4.14 22.25 9.13
CA LYS A 148 2.92 21.59 9.58
C LYS A 148 1.84 21.76 8.54
N VAL A 149 1.11 20.69 8.29
CA VAL A 149 -0.01 20.65 7.36
C VAL A 149 -1.22 20.04 8.04
N GLU A 150 -2.40 20.29 7.48
CA GLU A 150 -3.63 19.62 7.88
C GLU A 150 -4.20 18.89 6.66
N ILE A 151 -4.38 17.58 6.77
CA ILE A 151 -4.96 16.74 5.72
C ILE A 151 -6.23 16.11 6.28
N ASP A 152 -7.37 16.44 5.68
CA ASP A 152 -8.70 15.96 6.12
C ASP A 152 -8.95 16.19 7.62
N GLY A 153 -8.56 17.38 8.12
CA GLY A 153 -8.71 17.75 9.54
C GLY A 153 -7.69 17.10 10.49
N VAL A 154 -6.75 16.30 9.99
CA VAL A 154 -5.68 15.69 10.80
C VAL A 154 -4.41 16.54 10.71
N PRO A 155 -3.93 17.11 11.84
CA PRO A 155 -2.69 17.87 11.86
C PRO A 155 -1.48 16.94 11.76
N LEU A 156 -0.57 17.25 10.85
CA LEU A 156 0.63 16.47 10.55
C LEU A 156 1.87 17.36 10.48
N GLU A 157 3.02 16.80 10.81
CA GLU A 157 4.33 17.43 10.62
C GLU A 157 5.02 16.82 9.40
N VAL A 158 5.71 17.65 8.62
CA VAL A 158 6.42 17.20 7.42
C VAL A 158 7.84 16.77 7.78
N THR A 159 8.26 15.61 7.29
CA THR A 159 9.64 15.12 7.40
C THR A 159 10.34 15.07 6.05
N GLN A 160 11.65 14.96 6.07
CA GLN A 160 12.46 14.47 4.96
C GLN A 160 13.20 13.23 5.41
N PHE A 161 13.43 12.30 4.50
CA PHE A 161 14.20 11.10 4.78
C PHE A 161 15.19 10.77 3.66
N GLN A 162 16.23 10.05 4.04
CA GLN A 162 17.12 9.34 3.13
C GLN A 162 17.37 7.94 3.69
N LEU A 163 17.34 6.93 2.83
CA LEU A 163 17.54 5.54 3.18
C LEU A 163 18.35 4.86 2.09
N THR A 164 19.41 4.16 2.46
CA THR A 164 20.08 3.19 1.60
C THR A 164 19.92 1.80 2.21
N THR A 165 19.48 0.85 1.38
CA THR A 165 19.46 -0.56 1.74
C THR A 165 20.59 -1.29 1.03
N TYR A 166 21.34 -2.07 1.80
CA TYR A 166 22.44 -2.90 1.32
C TYR A 166 22.12 -4.38 1.48
N SER A 167 22.74 -5.21 0.66
CA SER A 167 22.81 -6.66 0.87
C SER A 167 23.68 -6.99 2.08
N GLU A 168 23.63 -8.25 2.53
CA GLU A 168 24.54 -8.75 3.57
C GLU A 168 26.04 -8.61 3.21
N THR A 169 26.38 -8.61 1.91
CA THR A 169 27.75 -8.42 1.42
C THR A 169 28.17 -6.94 1.31
N GLY A 170 27.25 -6.00 1.55
CA GLY A 170 27.49 -4.56 1.47
C GLY A 170 27.28 -3.93 0.10
N ASP A 171 26.68 -4.66 -0.84
CA ASP A 171 26.29 -4.11 -2.15
C ASP A 171 25.04 -3.24 -1.98
N VAL A 172 24.99 -2.09 -2.67
CA VAL A 172 23.81 -1.22 -2.62
C VAL A 172 22.72 -1.82 -3.47
N LEU A 173 21.54 -2.03 -2.87
CA LEU A 173 20.37 -2.57 -3.55
C LEU A 173 19.41 -1.46 -3.99
N ILE A 174 19.12 -0.52 -3.07
CA ILE A 174 18.22 0.60 -3.36
C ILE A 174 18.59 1.82 -2.52
N ARG A 175 18.47 3.00 -3.11
CA ARG A 175 18.47 4.30 -2.44
C ARG A 175 17.10 4.91 -2.54
N ARG A 176 16.62 5.49 -1.44
CA ARG A 176 15.32 6.16 -1.36
C ARG A 176 15.51 7.50 -0.67
N GLU A 177 14.86 8.51 -1.18
CA GLU A 177 14.78 9.82 -0.54
C GLU A 177 13.42 10.46 -0.80
N GLY A 178 12.97 11.28 0.13
CA GLY A 178 11.67 11.89 -0.02
C GLY A 178 11.16 12.57 1.24
N GLN A 179 9.84 12.64 1.31
CA GLN A 179 9.07 13.30 2.34
C GLN A 179 8.01 12.35 2.86
N GLN A 180 7.79 12.39 4.18
CA GLN A 180 6.70 11.68 4.84
C GLN A 180 6.00 12.62 5.83
N PHE A 181 4.86 12.18 6.36
CA PHE A 181 4.11 12.94 7.36
C PHE A 181 4.13 12.23 8.70
N VAL A 182 4.34 12.97 9.78
CA VAL A 182 4.31 12.46 11.14
C VAL A 182 3.04 12.92 11.84
N SER A 183 2.37 11.99 12.51
CA SER A 183 1.33 12.29 13.49
C SER A 183 1.80 11.97 14.89
N ARG A 184 2.03 13.00 15.71
CA ARG A 184 2.35 12.82 17.14
C ARG A 184 1.19 12.18 17.90
N ALA A 185 -0.05 12.51 17.53
CA ALA A 185 -1.24 11.99 18.20
C ALA A 185 -1.43 10.48 17.99
N GLN A 186 -1.09 9.99 16.80
CA GLN A 186 -1.18 8.56 16.46
C GLN A 186 0.14 7.82 16.65
N GLY A 187 1.24 8.55 16.86
CA GLY A 187 2.57 8.00 17.09
C GLY A 187 3.09 7.22 15.89
N ARG A 188 2.99 7.78 14.68
CA ARG A 188 3.40 7.10 13.44
C ARG A 188 3.69 8.04 12.28
N PHE A 189 4.32 7.47 11.24
CA PHE A 189 4.49 8.08 9.93
C PHE A 189 3.38 7.67 8.96
N TYR A 190 3.08 8.56 8.01
CA TYR A 190 2.28 8.33 6.82
C TYR A 190 3.13 8.58 5.58
N GLY A 191 2.81 7.85 4.50
CA GLY A 191 3.50 7.99 3.21
C GLY A 191 3.41 9.42 2.68
N GLY A 192 4.33 9.77 1.80
CA GLY A 192 4.38 11.05 1.12
C GLY A 192 4.93 10.87 -0.29
N VAL A 193 5.71 11.83 -0.77
CA VAL A 193 6.38 11.72 -2.06
C VAL A 193 7.79 11.19 -1.86
N GLU A 194 8.19 10.21 -2.65
CA GLU A 194 9.57 9.72 -2.66
C GLU A 194 10.09 9.40 -4.05
N THR A 195 11.41 9.33 -4.15
CA THR A 195 12.14 8.79 -5.29
C THR A 195 13.02 7.65 -4.83
N SER A 196 12.98 6.56 -5.58
CA SER A 196 13.85 5.41 -5.42
C SER A 196 14.81 5.29 -6.61
N GLU A 197 16.00 4.75 -6.36
CA GLU A 197 16.97 4.34 -7.37
C GLU A 197 17.46 2.93 -7.00
N ASP A 198 17.25 1.96 -7.89
CA ASP A 198 17.75 0.60 -7.71
C ASP A 198 19.23 0.47 -8.13
N TRP A 199 19.83 -0.70 -7.89
CA TRP A 199 21.22 -1.00 -8.22
C TRP A 199 21.53 -0.93 -9.72
N THR A 200 20.53 -0.99 -10.60
CA THR A 200 20.69 -0.79 -12.05
C THR A 200 20.72 0.69 -12.44
N GLY A 201 20.37 1.57 -11.50
CA GLY A 201 20.21 3.02 -11.71
C GLY A 201 18.84 3.41 -12.25
N ALA A 202 17.90 2.48 -12.33
CA ALA A 202 16.52 2.80 -12.68
C ALA A 202 15.89 3.59 -11.53
N ARG A 203 15.13 4.63 -11.89
CA ARG A 203 14.48 5.53 -10.94
C ARG A 203 12.98 5.47 -11.05
N GLU A 204 12.32 5.53 -9.90
CA GLU A 204 10.88 5.65 -9.78
C GLU A 204 10.52 6.78 -8.81
N SER A 205 9.40 7.45 -9.06
CA SER A 205 8.81 8.40 -8.13
C SER A 205 7.40 7.97 -7.78
N THR A 206 7.07 7.91 -6.49
CA THR A 206 5.74 7.57 -6.00
C THR A 206 5.18 8.71 -5.15
N ASN A 207 3.86 8.68 -4.95
CA ASN A 207 3.20 9.62 -4.05
C ASN A 207 2.13 8.88 -3.25
N ASP A 208 2.48 8.46 -2.04
CA ASP A 208 1.60 7.73 -1.13
C ASP A 208 1.00 8.66 -0.06
N SER A 209 0.91 9.96 -0.36
CA SER A 209 0.35 10.94 0.56
C SER A 209 -1.08 10.57 0.96
N PRO A 210 -1.44 10.71 2.26
CA PRO A 210 -2.81 10.50 2.68
C PRO A 210 -3.72 11.56 2.04
N VAL A 211 -4.95 11.17 1.72
CA VAL A 211 -5.98 12.06 1.14
C VAL A 211 -7.18 12.19 2.06
N LYS A 212 -7.61 11.07 2.67
CA LYS A 212 -8.79 11.02 3.53
C LYS A 212 -8.57 10.09 4.72
N PHE A 213 -8.90 10.56 5.91
CA PHE A 213 -8.85 9.83 7.17
C PHE A 213 -10.27 9.51 7.62
N SER A 214 -10.57 8.23 7.81
CA SER A 214 -11.88 7.78 8.30
C SER A 214 -11.70 7.07 9.64
N PHE A 215 -12.36 7.59 10.67
CA PHE A 215 -12.35 7.08 12.05
C PHE A 215 -13.59 6.22 12.36
N PRO A 216 -13.62 5.47 13.48
CA PRO A 216 -14.76 4.62 13.82
C PRO A 216 -16.08 5.40 13.81
N GLY A 217 -17.07 4.86 13.08
CA GLY A 217 -18.40 5.47 12.92
C GLY A 217 -18.49 6.51 11.78
N GLN A 218 -17.38 6.84 11.11
CA GLN A 218 -17.39 7.73 9.95
C GLN A 218 -17.55 6.95 8.63
N PRO A 219 -18.13 7.57 7.58
CA PRO A 219 -18.16 6.99 6.24
C PRO A 219 -16.75 6.76 5.70
N GLY A 220 -16.49 5.58 5.14
CA GLY A 220 -15.16 5.18 4.66
C GLY A 220 -14.40 4.26 5.60
N PHE A 221 -14.83 4.15 6.87
CA PHE A 221 -14.17 3.30 7.84
C PHE A 221 -14.30 1.81 7.50
N GLY A 222 -13.16 1.15 7.29
CA GLY A 222 -13.03 -0.23 6.86
C GLY A 222 -13.03 -0.44 5.35
N GLU A 223 -13.20 0.59 4.51
CA GLU A 223 -13.26 0.40 3.06
C GLU A 223 -11.94 -0.12 2.49
N THR A 224 -11.97 -1.24 1.76
CA THR A 224 -10.77 -1.84 1.16
C THR A 224 -10.54 -1.45 -0.29
N LYS A 225 -11.44 -0.66 -0.89
CA LYS A 225 -11.30 -0.21 -2.28
C LYS A 225 -10.59 1.15 -2.30
N PRO A 226 -9.42 1.27 -2.96
CA PRO A 226 -8.78 2.55 -3.17
C PRO A 226 -9.62 3.47 -4.08
N GLN A 227 -9.56 4.77 -3.82
CA GLN A 227 -10.42 5.77 -4.48
C GLN A 227 -9.66 6.87 -5.23
N TYR A 228 -8.35 7.02 -4.99
CA TYR A 228 -7.57 8.14 -5.50
C TYR A 228 -6.41 7.66 -6.37
N ASP A 229 -6.18 8.38 -7.48
CA ASP A 229 -5.07 8.16 -8.42
C ASP A 229 -5.00 6.75 -9.05
N CYS A 230 -6.11 6.01 -9.06
CA CYS A 230 -6.21 4.66 -9.66
C CYS A 230 -6.08 4.62 -11.18
N ASP A 231 -6.51 5.69 -11.87
CA ASP A 231 -6.40 5.76 -13.32
C ASP A 231 -4.95 6.05 -13.77
N LEU A 232 -4.12 6.62 -12.89
CA LEU A 232 -2.71 6.92 -13.18
C LEU A 232 -1.84 5.65 -13.16
N GLN A 233 -2.22 4.62 -12.39
CA GLN A 233 -1.52 3.33 -12.38
C GLN A 233 -1.69 2.54 -13.69
N MET A 234 -2.76 2.78 -14.46
CA MET A 234 -2.97 2.15 -15.77
C MET A 234 -1.97 2.64 -16.84
N VAL A 235 -1.31 3.78 -16.62
CA VAL A 235 -0.28 4.35 -17.52
C VAL A 235 1.13 3.88 -17.12
N HIS A 236 1.35 3.57 -15.84
CA HIS A 236 2.61 3.01 -15.31
C HIS A 236 2.59 1.49 -15.21
N GLY A 237 1.77 0.81 -16.03
CA GLY A 237 1.62 -0.64 -16.06
C GLY A 237 2.93 -1.39 -16.34
N ASN A 238 3.76 -1.54 -15.31
CA ASN A 238 4.62 -2.67 -15.08
C ASN A 238 4.86 -2.77 -13.57
N GLU A 239 4.64 -3.96 -13.05
CA GLU A 239 4.67 -4.34 -11.65
C GLU A 239 5.96 -3.88 -10.94
N SER A 240 5.82 -3.17 -9.81
CA SER A 240 6.44 -3.48 -8.52
C SER A 240 6.22 -2.31 -7.55
N GLY A 241 5.46 -2.52 -6.47
CA GLY A 241 5.65 -1.65 -5.30
C GLY A 241 7.07 -1.84 -4.77
N ILE A 242 7.59 -0.86 -4.04
CA ILE A 242 8.98 -0.76 -3.54
C ILE A 242 9.53 -2.06 -2.92
N LEU A 243 8.69 -2.89 -2.26
CA LEU A 243 9.12 -4.19 -1.74
C LEU A 243 9.02 -5.34 -2.75
N GLY A 244 8.08 -5.27 -3.69
CA GLY A 244 8.00 -6.20 -4.82
C GLY A 244 9.23 -6.12 -5.73
N GLN A 245 9.90 -4.96 -5.80
CA GLN A 245 11.14 -4.79 -6.55
C GLN A 245 12.34 -5.35 -5.79
N LEU A 246 12.41 -5.13 -4.46
CA LEU A 246 13.42 -5.73 -3.60
C LEU A 246 13.41 -7.27 -3.66
N LEU A 247 12.24 -7.89 -3.81
CA LEU A 247 12.09 -9.35 -3.84
C LEU A 247 12.24 -9.97 -5.24
N LYS A 248 12.04 -9.20 -6.32
CA LYS A 248 12.14 -9.73 -7.70
C LYS A 248 13.59 -10.03 -8.11
N GLU A 249 14.56 -9.39 -7.47
CA GLU A 249 15.96 -9.38 -7.91
C GLU A 249 16.88 -10.30 -7.10
N ALA A 250 16.44 -10.77 -5.92
CA ALA A 250 17.09 -11.86 -5.18
C ALA A 250 16.97 -13.25 -5.88
N ARG A 251 16.34 -13.30 -7.06
CA ARG A 251 16.14 -14.51 -7.89
C ARG A 251 16.93 -14.51 -9.19
N SER A 252 17.91 -13.63 -9.35
CA SER A 252 18.85 -13.61 -10.50
C SER A 252 20.27 -13.94 -10.08
#